data_AF-A0A847I9S0-F1
#
_entry.id   AF-A0A847I9S0-F1
#
_cell.length_a   1.000
_cell.length_b   1.000
_cell.length_c   1.000
_cell.angle_alpha   90.00
_cell.angle_beta   90.00
_cell.angle_gamma   90.00
#
_symmetry.space_group_name_H-M   'P 1'
#
loop_
_entity.id
_entity.type
_entity.pdbx_description
1 polymer ?
#
loop_
_entity_poly.entity_id
_entity_poly.type
_entity_poly.pdbx_seq_one_letter_code
_entity_poly.pdbx_strand_id
1 'polypeptide(L)'
;MTDWVIVTAPTDRGADPGGELATALATLRGRRPDVEFRAAVLGGSSPTVTEALDDAAAAGAGRVVVLSGQTLADRAMDAWFRRVVGHWLRSRPTDAYVPEVRIGPSLCDGDAYADLIAEALDHGGKPATGAVAPLTSPLWAKVPGFGRHVLVCRGPRCSAQGAGETVRALSADLDARGIDDDDVLVTITGCLFPCVQAPVVTVYPDNAWYAGLTADRVGRLVADHLCGGRPVTEWLGERTGTPGPPRTFVTAGNRNDDPAG
;
A
#
# COMPACT_ATOMS: atom_id res chain seq x y z
N MET A 1 35.80 0.41 6.56
CA MET A 1 35.24 -0.80 5.94
C MET A 1 33.79 -0.88 6.36
N THR A 2 32.86 -1.30 5.50
CA THR A 2 31.46 -1.49 5.91
C THR A 2 31.38 -2.73 6.78
N ASP A 3 30.86 -2.61 7.99
CA ASP A 3 30.68 -3.71 8.94
C ASP A 3 29.20 -3.99 9.25
N TRP A 4 28.30 -3.10 8.85
CA TRP A 4 26.86 -3.27 8.97
C TRP A 4 26.13 -2.91 7.67
N VAL A 5 25.17 -3.74 7.29
CA VAL A 5 24.30 -3.54 6.13
C VAL A 5 22.85 -3.73 6.53
N ILE A 6 22.05 -2.69 6.32
CA ILE A 6 20.60 -2.72 6.54
C ILE A 6 19.95 -2.73 5.15
N VAL A 7 19.22 -3.81 4.82
CA VAL A 7 18.42 -3.90 3.60
C VAL A 7 16.98 -3.57 3.95
N THR A 8 16.50 -2.41 3.52
CA THR A 8 15.14 -1.97 3.77
C THR A 8 14.16 -2.56 2.77
N ALA A 9 13.01 -3.03 3.21
CA ALA A 9 11.93 -3.42 2.33
C ALA A 9 10.90 -2.28 2.15
N PRO A 10 10.36 -2.08 0.95
CA PRO A 10 9.20 -1.22 0.76
C PRO A 10 7.96 -1.95 1.28
N THR A 11 7.56 -1.71 2.53
CA THR A 11 6.33 -2.27 3.09
C THR A 11 5.32 -1.18 3.41
N ASP A 12 4.62 -0.69 2.39
CA ASP A 12 3.37 0.06 2.58
C ASP A 12 2.22 -0.87 3.05
N ARG A 13 2.42 -2.20 2.96
CA ARG A 13 1.41 -3.23 3.30
C ARG A 13 1.59 -3.93 4.64
N GLY A 14 2.64 -3.60 5.40
CA GLY A 14 2.88 -4.17 6.73
C GLY A 14 3.14 -5.69 6.79
N ALA A 15 3.46 -6.33 5.67
CA ALA A 15 3.91 -7.73 5.65
C ALA A 15 5.42 -7.80 5.93
N ASP A 16 5.85 -8.83 6.67
CA ASP A 16 7.26 -9.04 7.01
C ASP A 16 8.07 -9.44 5.76
N PRO A 17 9.05 -8.62 5.32
CA PRO A 17 9.90 -8.92 4.17
C PRO A 17 11.02 -9.92 4.48
N GLY A 18 11.15 -10.33 5.75
CA GLY A 18 12.24 -11.19 6.20
C GLY A 18 12.31 -12.50 5.43
N GLY A 19 11.15 -13.06 5.03
CA GLY A 19 11.08 -14.28 4.24
C GLY A 19 11.65 -14.12 2.83
N GLU A 20 11.37 -13.00 2.18
CA GLU A 20 11.81 -12.68 0.82
C GLU A 20 13.31 -12.39 0.76
N LEU A 21 13.86 -11.77 1.82
CA LEU A 21 15.28 -11.45 1.92
C LEU A 21 16.12 -12.62 2.44
N ALA A 22 15.53 -13.61 3.10
CA ALA A 22 16.24 -14.65 3.84
C ALA A 22 17.34 -15.35 3.02
N THR A 23 17.01 -15.78 1.79
CA THR A 23 17.95 -16.47 0.91
C THR A 23 19.13 -15.58 0.52
N ALA A 24 18.86 -14.35 0.08
CA ALA A 24 19.90 -13.42 -0.32
C ALA A 24 20.82 -13.06 0.86
N LEU A 25 20.24 -12.80 2.04
CA LEU A 25 21.03 -12.49 3.24
C LEU A 25 21.86 -13.69 3.72
N ALA A 26 21.35 -14.92 3.60
CA ALA A 26 22.13 -16.12 3.92
C ALA A 26 23.33 -16.27 2.98
N THR A 27 23.12 -16.10 1.68
CA THR A 27 24.21 -16.10 0.67
C THR A 27 25.26 -15.03 0.98
N LEU A 28 24.83 -13.80 1.27
CA LEU A 28 25.73 -12.68 1.57
C LEU A 28 26.55 -12.91 2.85
N ARG A 29 25.94 -13.43 3.92
CA ARG A 29 26.66 -13.79 5.16
C ARG A 29 27.74 -14.84 4.92
N GLY A 30 27.50 -15.79 4.01
CA GLY A 30 28.52 -16.76 3.60
C GLY A 30 29.69 -16.13 2.83
N ARG A 31 29.43 -15.07 2.06
CA ARG A 31 30.45 -14.36 1.25
C ARG A 31 31.19 -13.27 2.01
N ARG A 32 30.58 -12.65 3.02
CA ARG A 32 31.11 -11.55 3.84
C ARG A 32 30.83 -11.80 5.33
N PRO A 33 31.55 -12.74 5.97
CA PRO A 33 31.28 -13.14 7.36
C PRO A 33 31.64 -12.07 8.40
N ASP A 34 32.37 -11.04 7.99
CA ASP A 34 32.76 -9.87 8.78
C ASP A 34 31.72 -8.73 8.73
N VAL A 35 30.64 -8.90 7.95
CA VAL A 35 29.59 -7.90 7.77
C VAL A 35 28.29 -8.41 8.38
N GLU A 36 27.68 -7.60 9.26
CA GLU A 36 26.37 -7.91 9.82
C GLU A 36 25.25 -7.45 8.88
N PHE A 37 24.40 -8.38 8.47
CA PHE A 37 23.26 -8.11 7.60
C PHE A 37 21.94 -8.13 8.36
N ARG A 38 21.15 -7.05 8.23
CA ARG A 38 19.82 -6.87 8.83
C ARG A 38 18.79 -6.50 7.77
N ALA A 39 17.58 -7.04 7.92
CA ALA A 39 16.41 -6.55 7.19
C ALA A 39 15.69 -5.51 8.06
N ALA A 40 15.12 -4.47 7.43
CA ALA A 40 14.34 -3.47 8.14
C ALA A 40 13.18 -2.93 7.29
N VAL A 41 12.19 -2.31 7.94
CA VAL A 41 11.04 -1.67 7.27
C VAL A 41 10.89 -0.20 7.66
N LEU A 42 10.12 0.57 6.89
CA LEU A 42 9.67 1.91 7.28
C LEU A 42 8.43 1.88 8.19
N GLY A 43 7.67 0.78 8.15
CA GLY A 43 6.48 0.57 8.98
C GLY A 43 5.95 -0.87 8.83
N GLY A 44 5.21 -1.35 9.85
CA GLY A 44 4.70 -2.72 9.89
C GLY A 44 5.04 -3.41 11.22
N SER A 45 5.06 -4.75 11.21
CA SER A 45 5.35 -5.59 12.38
C SER A 45 6.80 -6.07 12.49
N SER A 46 7.65 -5.72 11.51
CA SER A 46 9.07 -6.08 11.50
C SER A 46 9.94 -4.94 12.05
N PRO A 47 11.20 -5.21 12.46
CA PRO A 47 12.10 -4.16 12.92
C PRO A 47 12.19 -3.00 11.94
N THR A 48 12.02 -1.80 12.46
CA THR A 48 12.10 -0.56 11.72
C THR A 48 13.55 -0.22 11.37
N VAL A 49 13.73 0.61 10.35
CA VAL A 49 15.07 1.11 9.99
C VAL A 49 15.75 1.85 11.15
N THR A 50 14.97 2.53 12.01
CA THR A 50 15.50 3.21 13.19
C THR A 50 15.95 2.23 14.26
N GLU A 51 15.18 1.17 14.53
CA GLU A 51 15.61 0.11 15.47
C GLU A 51 16.88 -0.60 14.98
N ALA A 52 16.99 -0.89 13.68
CA ALA A 52 18.19 -1.52 13.11
C ALA A 52 19.42 -0.59 13.15
N LEU A 53 19.23 0.72 13.05
CA LEU A 53 20.30 1.72 13.22
C LEU A 53 20.73 1.84 14.69
N ASP A 54 19.78 1.80 15.63
CA ASP A 54 20.05 1.79 17.07
C ASP A 54 20.85 0.53 17.47
N ASP A 55 20.49 -0.64 16.93
CA ASP A 55 21.24 -1.89 17.11
C ASP A 55 22.69 -1.77 16.59
N ALA A 56 22.86 -1.20 15.39
CA ALA A 56 24.19 -0.98 14.80
C ALA A 56 25.04 -0.03 15.66
N ALA A 57 24.43 1.04 16.17
CA ALA A 57 25.10 1.99 17.06
C ALA A 57 25.48 1.32 18.40
N ALA A 58 24.58 0.54 18.98
CA ALA A 58 24.83 -0.22 20.22
C ALA A 58 25.95 -1.26 20.05
N ALA A 59 26.06 -1.85 18.85
CA ALA A 59 27.14 -2.78 18.49
C ALA A 59 28.48 -2.09 18.17
N GLY A 60 28.53 -0.75 18.13
CA GLY A 60 29.73 0.01 17.81
C GLY A 60 30.14 -0.04 16.34
N ALA A 61 29.17 -0.17 15.42
CA ALA A 61 29.42 -0.23 13.98
C ALA A 61 30.24 0.98 13.48
N GLY A 62 31.30 0.73 12.72
CA GLY A 62 32.16 1.75 12.13
C GLY A 62 31.59 2.34 10.83
N ARG A 63 30.84 1.56 10.05
CA ARG A 63 30.10 2.05 8.88
C ARG A 63 28.89 1.19 8.59
N VAL A 64 27.72 1.84 8.67
CA VAL A 64 26.43 1.27 8.25
C VAL A 64 26.11 1.70 6.82
N VAL A 65 25.75 0.74 5.96
CA VAL A 65 25.17 1.02 4.64
C VAL A 65 23.69 0.61 4.66
N VAL A 66 22.80 1.56 4.35
CA VAL A 66 21.36 1.30 4.21
C VAL A 66 21.03 1.19 2.73
N LEU A 67 20.55 0.01 2.31
CA LEU A 67 20.18 -0.29 0.93
C LEU A 67 18.67 -0.45 0.80
N SER A 68 18.10 0.11 -0.26
CA SER A 68 16.70 -0.15 -0.59
C SER A 68 16.59 -1.47 -1.35
N GLY A 69 15.96 -2.47 -0.74
CA GLY A 69 15.56 -3.71 -1.39
C GLY A 69 14.34 -3.50 -2.28
N GLN A 70 14.37 -2.51 -3.18
CA GLN A 70 13.32 -2.37 -4.19
C GLN A 70 13.35 -3.64 -5.05
N THR A 71 12.17 -4.22 -5.36
CA THR A 71 11.96 -5.52 -6.06
C THR A 71 11.88 -6.79 -5.20
N LEU A 72 11.42 -6.69 -3.95
CA LEU A 72 11.05 -7.89 -3.18
C LEU A 72 9.89 -8.65 -3.83
N ALA A 73 9.92 -9.97 -3.68
CA ALA A 73 8.83 -10.84 -4.10
C ALA A 73 7.54 -10.49 -3.36
N ASP A 74 6.42 -10.39 -4.07
CA ASP A 74 5.10 -10.23 -3.46
C ASP A 74 4.22 -11.37 -3.95
N ARG A 75 4.10 -12.43 -3.13
CA ARG A 75 3.33 -13.63 -3.48
C ARG A 75 1.87 -13.32 -3.78
N ALA A 76 1.30 -12.32 -3.10
CA ALA A 76 -0.07 -11.91 -3.33
C ALA A 76 -0.20 -11.22 -4.69
N MET A 77 0.74 -10.33 -5.02
CA MET A 77 0.82 -9.68 -6.33
C MET A 77 1.06 -10.70 -7.46
N ASP A 78 1.98 -11.65 -7.28
CA ASP A 78 2.25 -12.70 -8.26
C ASP A 78 1.01 -13.55 -8.54
N ALA A 79 0.27 -13.90 -7.49
CA ALA A 79 -1.00 -14.59 -7.63
C ALA A 79 -2.05 -13.72 -8.34
N TRP A 80 -2.01 -12.40 -8.16
CA TRP A 80 -2.85 -11.45 -8.91
C TRP A 80 -2.46 -11.37 -10.39
N PHE A 81 -1.18 -11.24 -10.72
CA PHE A 81 -0.71 -11.24 -12.10
C PHE A 81 -1.15 -12.51 -12.83
N ARG A 82 -0.98 -13.68 -12.21
CA ARG A 82 -1.47 -14.96 -12.78
C ARG A 82 -2.97 -14.93 -13.09
N ARG A 83 -3.78 -14.39 -12.18
CA ARG A 83 -5.24 -14.29 -12.37
C ARG A 83 -5.62 -13.29 -13.46
N VAL A 84 -5.00 -12.11 -13.46
CA VAL A 84 -5.27 -11.04 -14.46
C VAL A 84 -4.83 -11.48 -15.84
N VAL A 85 -3.61 -12.00 -15.99
CA VAL A 85 -3.10 -12.55 -17.26
C VAL A 85 -4.00 -13.69 -17.73
N GLY A 86 -4.37 -14.61 -16.84
CA GLY A 86 -5.28 -15.70 -17.19
C GLY A 86 -6.67 -15.22 -17.64
N HIS A 87 -7.22 -14.18 -17.00
CA HIS A 87 -8.48 -13.56 -17.43
C HIS A 87 -8.33 -12.91 -18.81
N TRP A 88 -7.26 -12.13 -19.02
CA TRP A 88 -6.98 -11.49 -20.29
C TRP A 88 -6.85 -12.49 -21.44
N LEU A 89 -6.13 -13.60 -21.23
CA LEU A 89 -6.00 -14.67 -22.22
C LEU A 89 -7.34 -15.29 -22.60
N ARG A 90 -8.26 -15.45 -21.64
CA ARG A 90 -9.60 -16.04 -21.88
C ARG A 90 -10.61 -15.06 -22.48
N SER A 91 -10.43 -13.76 -22.29
CA SER A 91 -11.36 -12.74 -22.77
C SER A 91 -11.05 -12.27 -24.21
N ARG A 92 -10.04 -12.86 -24.87
CA ARG A 92 -9.69 -12.53 -26.26
C ARG A 92 -10.73 -13.09 -27.23
N PRO A 93 -11.12 -12.32 -28.27
CA PRO A 93 -11.85 -12.86 -29.42
C PRO A 93 -11.08 -14.00 -30.08
N THR A 94 -11.80 -14.98 -30.64
CA THR A 94 -11.23 -16.21 -31.22
C THR A 94 -10.27 -15.95 -32.38
N ASP A 95 -10.46 -14.86 -33.11
CA ASP A 95 -9.65 -14.43 -34.27
C ASP A 95 -8.58 -13.39 -33.91
N ALA A 96 -8.53 -12.95 -32.64
CA ALA A 96 -7.58 -11.94 -32.22
C ALA A 96 -6.19 -12.55 -32.01
N TYR A 97 -5.14 -11.82 -32.40
CA TYR A 97 -3.77 -12.19 -32.08
C TYR A 97 -3.56 -12.27 -30.56
N VAL A 98 -2.90 -13.35 -30.12
CA VAL A 98 -2.48 -13.58 -28.74
C VAL A 98 -1.01 -13.99 -28.76
N PRO A 99 -0.09 -13.19 -28.18
CA PRO A 99 1.31 -13.57 -28.06
C PRO A 99 1.47 -14.68 -27.01
N GLU A 100 2.61 -15.39 -27.05
CA GLU A 100 3.01 -16.26 -25.95
C GLU A 100 3.35 -15.39 -24.71
N VAL A 101 2.65 -15.61 -23.59
CA VAL A 101 2.86 -14.87 -22.35
C VAL A 101 3.47 -15.80 -21.30
N ARG A 102 4.66 -15.45 -20.81
CA ARG A 102 5.36 -16.15 -19.71
C ARG A 102 5.48 -15.23 -18.49
N ILE A 103 5.26 -15.79 -17.31
CA ILE A 103 5.52 -15.11 -16.03
C ILE A 103 6.87 -15.62 -15.52
N GLY A 104 7.84 -14.72 -15.38
CA GLY A 104 9.19 -15.06 -14.91
C GLY A 104 9.24 -15.44 -13.43
N PRO A 105 10.37 -16.02 -12.96
CA PRO A 105 10.59 -16.30 -11.55
C PRO A 105 10.80 -15.00 -10.75
N SER A 106 10.82 -15.12 -9.41
CA SER A 106 11.10 -13.99 -8.53
C SER A 106 12.57 -13.59 -8.68
N LEU A 107 12.83 -12.28 -8.71
CA LEU A 107 14.21 -11.76 -8.70
C LEU A 107 14.92 -12.02 -7.37
N CYS A 108 14.17 -12.30 -6.30
CA CYS A 108 14.71 -12.70 -5.00
C CYS A 108 15.15 -14.17 -4.94
N ASP A 109 14.90 -14.95 -6.00
CA ASP A 109 15.26 -16.36 -6.02
C ASP A 109 16.76 -16.52 -6.33
N GLY A 110 17.50 -17.19 -5.44
CA GLY A 110 18.90 -17.60 -5.66
C GLY A 110 19.94 -16.48 -5.46
N ASP A 111 21.07 -16.61 -6.17
CA ASP A 111 22.24 -15.74 -6.02
C ASP A 111 22.06 -14.35 -6.67
N ALA A 112 21.16 -14.20 -7.65
CA ALA A 112 21.03 -12.97 -8.43
C ALA A 112 20.72 -11.74 -7.57
N TYR A 113 19.84 -11.86 -6.58
CA TYR A 113 19.53 -10.76 -5.66
C TYR A 113 20.68 -10.46 -4.69
N ALA A 114 21.38 -11.49 -4.24
CA ALA A 114 22.59 -11.34 -3.44
C ALA A 114 23.69 -10.63 -4.22
N ASP A 115 23.83 -10.92 -5.52
CA ASP A 115 24.78 -10.26 -6.42
C ASP A 115 24.44 -8.77 -6.57
N LEU A 116 23.17 -8.42 -6.76
CA LEU A 116 22.73 -7.02 -6.82
C LEU A 116 23.02 -6.25 -5.52
N ILE A 117 22.79 -6.87 -4.36
CA ILE A 117 23.12 -6.26 -3.07
C ILE A 117 24.64 -6.10 -2.95
N ALA A 118 25.43 -7.12 -3.31
CA ALA A 118 26.89 -7.07 -3.24
C ALA A 118 27.46 -5.95 -4.14
N GLU A 119 26.97 -5.83 -5.37
CA GLU A 119 27.34 -4.76 -6.30
C GLU A 119 27.01 -3.38 -5.71
N ALA A 120 25.81 -3.21 -5.15
CA ALA A 120 25.43 -1.96 -4.49
C ALA A 120 26.32 -1.61 -3.29
N LEU A 121 26.76 -2.60 -2.52
CA LEU A 121 27.69 -2.41 -1.41
C LEU A 121 29.07 -1.95 -1.88
N ASP A 122 29.56 -2.49 -2.99
CA ASP A 122 30.87 -2.14 -3.54
C ASP A 122 30.91 -0.71 -4.08
N HIS A 123 29.76 -0.17 -4.50
CA HIS A 123 29.60 1.24 -4.83
C HIS A 123 29.55 2.17 -3.61
N GLY A 124 29.31 1.66 -2.40
CA GLY A 124 29.43 2.37 -1.12
C GLY A 124 28.40 3.46 -0.82
N GLY A 125 27.56 3.84 -1.79
CA GLY A 125 26.51 4.84 -1.64
C GLY A 125 27.01 6.27 -1.39
N LYS A 126 26.06 7.19 -1.14
CA LYS A 126 26.35 8.58 -0.73
C LYS A 126 26.17 8.73 0.78
N PRO A 127 26.92 9.60 1.47
CA PRO A 127 26.71 9.86 2.89
C PRO A 127 25.27 10.34 3.16
N ALA A 128 24.63 9.76 4.17
CA ALA A 128 23.38 10.29 4.71
C ALA A 128 23.66 11.65 5.37
N THR A 129 22.74 12.61 5.23
CA THR A 129 22.87 13.94 5.83
C THR A 129 21.57 14.32 6.54
N GLY A 130 21.67 15.15 7.58
CA GLY A 130 20.50 15.73 8.24
C GLY A 130 19.84 16.88 7.46
N ALA A 131 20.40 17.28 6.31
CA ALA A 131 19.93 18.38 5.48
C ALA A 131 18.83 17.93 4.49
N VAL A 132 17.88 17.16 4.99
CA VAL A 132 16.70 16.67 4.24
C VAL A 132 15.43 17.24 4.86
N ALA A 133 14.32 17.21 4.10
CA ALA A 133 13.04 17.68 4.61
C ALA A 133 12.67 16.92 5.89
N PRO A 134 12.23 17.62 6.96
CA PRO A 134 11.85 16.99 8.21
C PRO A 134 10.60 16.13 8.05
N LEU A 135 10.43 15.16 8.96
CA LEU A 135 9.19 14.37 9.06
C LEU A 135 7.98 15.19 9.53
N THR A 136 8.20 16.43 9.98
CA THR A 136 7.16 17.33 10.46
C THR A 136 7.06 18.55 9.55
N SER A 137 5.83 18.99 9.27
CA SER A 137 5.56 20.20 8.49
C SER A 137 4.35 20.93 9.07
N PRO A 138 4.42 22.26 9.24
CA PRO A 138 3.24 23.05 9.59
C PRO A 138 2.09 22.91 8.58
N LEU A 139 2.40 22.58 7.32
CA LEU A 139 1.40 22.36 6.26
C LEU A 139 0.52 21.12 6.50
N TRP A 140 0.99 20.15 7.30
CA TRP A 140 0.27 18.91 7.61
C TRP A 140 -0.11 18.83 9.10
N ALA A 141 -0.01 19.95 9.81
CA ALA A 141 -0.23 19.99 11.25
C ALA A 141 -1.70 19.93 11.64
N LYS A 142 -2.62 20.21 10.70
CA LYS A 142 -4.06 20.29 10.96
C LYS A 142 -4.80 19.37 9.99
N VAL A 143 -5.86 18.76 10.49
CA VAL A 143 -6.84 18.06 9.66
C VAL A 143 -7.56 19.12 8.81
N PRO A 144 -7.65 18.96 7.49
CA PRO A 144 -8.39 19.90 6.64
C PRO A 144 -9.86 20.01 7.04
N GLY A 145 -10.51 21.11 6.68
CA GLY A 145 -11.89 21.44 7.05
C GLY A 145 -12.98 20.62 6.35
N PHE A 146 -12.60 19.61 5.54
CA PHE A 146 -13.48 18.93 4.58
C PHE A 146 -14.87 18.58 5.14
N GLY A 147 -15.89 18.90 4.34
CA GLY A 147 -17.27 18.48 4.59
C GLY A 147 -17.52 17.04 4.15
N ARG A 148 -16.74 16.53 3.19
CA ARG A 148 -16.84 15.15 2.69
C ARG A 148 -15.49 14.48 2.52
N HIS A 149 -15.43 13.20 2.89
CA HIS A 149 -14.26 12.35 2.66
C HIS A 149 -14.60 11.30 1.60
N VAL A 150 -13.93 11.37 0.46
CA VAL A 150 -14.10 10.43 -0.66
C VAL A 150 -12.97 9.41 -0.63
N LEU A 151 -13.31 8.14 -0.39
CA LEU A 151 -12.36 7.04 -0.44
C LEU A 151 -12.48 6.32 -1.79
N VAL A 152 -11.40 6.30 -2.56
CA VAL A 152 -11.36 5.64 -3.87
C VAL A 152 -10.52 4.37 -3.79
N CYS A 153 -11.19 3.23 -3.97
CA CYS A 153 -10.55 1.91 -3.92
C CYS A 153 -9.61 1.71 -5.11
N ARG A 154 -8.31 1.56 -4.83
CA ARG A 154 -7.27 1.19 -5.80
C ARG A 154 -6.70 -0.21 -5.56
N GLY A 155 -7.43 -1.05 -4.81
CA GLY A 155 -7.15 -2.49 -4.73
C GLY A 155 -7.19 -3.18 -6.10
N PRO A 156 -6.57 -4.37 -6.27
CA PRO A 156 -6.34 -4.97 -7.58
C PRO A 156 -7.58 -5.10 -8.48
N ARG A 157 -8.74 -5.47 -7.92
CA ARG A 157 -9.99 -5.61 -8.70
C ARG A 157 -10.53 -4.27 -9.21
N CYS A 158 -10.57 -3.25 -8.35
CA CYS A 158 -11.01 -1.91 -8.76
C CYS A 158 -10.04 -1.31 -9.77
N SER A 159 -8.74 -1.52 -9.57
CA SER A 159 -7.72 -1.09 -10.52
C SER A 159 -7.86 -1.74 -11.89
N ALA A 160 -8.15 -3.04 -11.95
CA ALA A 160 -8.42 -3.74 -13.20
C ALA A 160 -9.74 -3.31 -13.89
N GLN A 161 -10.66 -2.66 -13.14
CA GLN A 161 -11.98 -2.22 -13.61
C GLN A 161 -12.07 -0.70 -13.85
N GLY A 162 -10.93 -0.01 -14.00
CA GLY A 162 -10.91 1.39 -14.40
C GLY A 162 -10.88 2.42 -13.25
N ALA A 163 -10.58 2.01 -12.02
CA ALA A 163 -10.51 2.95 -10.89
C ALA A 163 -9.43 4.03 -11.04
N GLY A 164 -8.45 3.85 -11.94
CA GLY A 164 -7.36 4.82 -12.13
C GLY A 164 -7.86 6.02 -12.94
N GLU A 165 -8.69 5.72 -13.94
CA GLU A 165 -9.44 6.68 -14.74
C GLU A 165 -10.44 7.42 -13.84
N THR A 166 -11.13 6.71 -12.94
CA THR A 166 -12.04 7.32 -11.95
C THR A 166 -11.31 8.34 -11.06
N VAL A 167 -10.14 8.01 -10.50
CA VAL A 167 -9.35 8.96 -9.69
C VAL A 167 -8.96 10.20 -10.51
N ARG A 168 -8.43 10.01 -11.72
CA ARG A 168 -8.01 11.14 -12.57
C ARG A 168 -9.17 12.05 -12.94
N ALA A 169 -10.32 11.47 -13.31
CA ALA A 169 -11.52 12.23 -13.61
C ALA A 169 -12.04 12.97 -12.38
N LEU A 170 -11.99 12.36 -11.19
CA LEU A 170 -12.43 12.98 -9.94
C LEU A 170 -11.56 14.20 -9.61
N SER A 171 -10.23 14.05 -9.59
CA SER A 171 -9.32 15.17 -9.33
C SER A 171 -9.54 16.30 -10.34
N ALA A 172 -9.62 15.98 -11.64
CA ALA A 172 -9.81 17.00 -12.67
C ALA A 172 -11.14 17.77 -12.55
N ASP A 173 -12.24 17.11 -12.17
CA ASP A 173 -13.55 17.77 -12.01
C ASP A 173 -13.62 18.59 -10.72
N LEU A 174 -12.97 18.15 -9.63
CA LEU A 174 -12.83 18.95 -8.41
C LEU A 174 -12.00 20.22 -8.67
N ASP A 175 -10.84 20.06 -9.32
CA ASP A 175 -9.96 21.18 -9.71
C ASP A 175 -10.69 22.18 -10.62
N ALA A 176 -11.43 21.70 -11.63
CA ALA A 176 -12.18 22.54 -12.56
C ALA A 176 -13.29 23.36 -11.88
N ARG A 177 -13.74 22.92 -10.70
CA ARG A 177 -14.76 23.61 -9.89
C ARG A 177 -14.17 24.42 -8.74
N GLY A 178 -12.84 24.41 -8.58
CA GLY A 178 -12.15 25.08 -7.48
C GLY A 178 -12.47 24.46 -6.11
N ILE A 179 -12.74 23.16 -6.07
CA ILE A 179 -13.01 22.40 -4.85
C ILE A 179 -11.67 21.84 -4.36
N ASP A 180 -11.26 22.22 -3.16
CA ASP A 180 -10.01 21.79 -2.56
C ASP A 180 -10.20 20.78 -1.41
N ASP A 181 -9.10 20.42 -0.75
CA ASP A 181 -9.09 19.46 0.36
C ASP A 181 -9.79 19.99 1.63
N ASP A 182 -10.08 21.30 1.74
CA ASP A 182 -10.89 21.87 2.82
C ASP A 182 -12.41 21.72 2.55
N ASP A 183 -12.80 21.38 1.33
CA ASP A 183 -14.18 21.05 0.95
C ASP A 183 -14.39 19.53 0.85
N VAL A 184 -13.56 18.87 0.04
CA VAL A 184 -13.64 17.44 -0.28
C VAL A 184 -12.26 16.81 -0.19
N LEU A 185 -12.01 16.07 0.89
CA LEU A 185 -10.80 15.29 1.01
C LEU A 185 -10.91 14.00 0.19
N VAL A 186 -9.99 13.79 -0.74
CA VAL A 186 -9.91 12.52 -1.51
C VAL A 186 -8.79 11.65 -0.95
N THR A 187 -9.07 10.38 -0.68
CA THR A 187 -8.06 9.41 -0.25
C THR A 187 -8.08 8.17 -1.12
N ILE A 188 -6.92 7.84 -1.67
CA ILE A 188 -6.70 6.58 -2.38
C ILE A 188 -6.48 5.49 -1.34
N THR A 189 -7.27 4.43 -1.41
CA THR A 189 -7.20 3.34 -0.44
C THR A 189 -6.82 2.01 -1.10
N GLY A 190 -6.41 1.06 -0.26
CA GLY A 190 -6.45 -0.36 -0.62
C GLY A 190 -7.88 -0.86 -0.85
N CYS A 191 -8.07 -2.17 -0.77
CA CYS A 191 -9.39 -2.80 -0.95
C CYS A 191 -10.39 -2.33 0.13
N LEU A 192 -11.51 -1.72 -0.30
CA LEU A 192 -12.61 -1.33 0.60
C LEU A 192 -13.67 -2.42 0.79
N PHE A 193 -13.66 -3.48 -0.04
CA PHE A 193 -14.84 -4.33 -0.30
C PHE A 193 -16.03 -3.51 -0.87
N PRO A 194 -17.13 -4.13 -1.35
CA PRO A 194 -17.21 -5.46 -1.94
C PRO A 194 -16.60 -5.48 -3.36
N CYS A 195 -15.63 -6.37 -3.59
CA CYS A 195 -14.86 -6.40 -4.85
C CYS A 195 -15.69 -6.69 -6.11
N VAL A 196 -16.86 -7.33 -5.98
CA VAL A 196 -17.75 -7.64 -7.11
C VAL A 196 -18.43 -6.37 -7.64
N GLN A 197 -18.52 -5.31 -6.84
CA GLN A 197 -19.14 -4.04 -7.20
C GLN A 197 -18.13 -3.00 -7.70
N ALA A 198 -16.93 -3.45 -8.09
CA ALA A 198 -15.85 -2.59 -8.54
C ALA A 198 -16.18 -1.78 -9.82
N PRO A 199 -15.65 -0.55 -9.98
CA PRO A 199 -14.91 0.24 -9.00
C PRO A 199 -15.78 0.72 -7.83
N VAL A 200 -15.23 0.63 -6.61
CA VAL A 200 -15.91 1.10 -5.39
C VAL A 200 -15.34 2.46 -4.97
N VAL A 201 -16.25 3.41 -4.74
CA VAL A 201 -15.95 4.70 -4.12
C VAL A 201 -16.92 4.94 -2.97
N THR A 202 -16.42 5.41 -1.83
CA THR A 202 -17.28 5.75 -0.69
C THR A 202 -17.19 7.23 -0.36
N VAL A 203 -18.30 7.78 0.13
CA VAL A 203 -18.38 9.19 0.54
C VAL A 203 -18.94 9.24 1.96
N TYR A 204 -18.14 9.81 2.87
CA TYR A 204 -18.52 10.10 4.25
C TYR A 204 -18.72 11.59 4.45
N PRO A 205 -19.59 12.02 5.39
CA PRO A 205 -20.32 11.23 6.40
C PRO A 205 -21.57 10.52 5.87
N ASP A 206 -21.96 10.75 4.62
CA ASP A 206 -23.20 10.25 4.02
C ASP A 206 -23.31 8.71 3.94
N ASN A 207 -22.21 8.00 4.19
CA ASN A 207 -22.09 6.54 4.12
C ASN A 207 -22.60 5.99 2.77
N ALA A 208 -22.38 6.75 1.70
CA ALA A 208 -22.72 6.35 0.35
C ALA A 208 -21.61 5.46 -0.20
N TRP A 209 -21.98 4.28 -0.70
CA TRP A 209 -21.07 3.31 -1.31
C TRP A 209 -21.46 3.16 -2.76
N TYR A 210 -20.67 3.72 -3.66
CA TYR A 210 -20.91 3.69 -5.09
C TYR A 210 -20.34 2.43 -5.71
N ALA A 211 -21.20 1.70 -6.43
CA ALA A 211 -20.86 0.51 -7.19
C ALA A 211 -20.64 0.87 -8.66
N GLY A 212 -19.59 0.32 -9.26
CA GLY A 212 -19.28 0.54 -10.68
C GLY A 212 -19.06 2.02 -11.00
N LEU A 213 -18.38 2.77 -10.13
CA LEU A 213 -18.11 4.19 -10.36
C LEU A 213 -16.93 4.37 -11.33
N THR A 214 -17.25 4.37 -12.62
CA THR A 214 -16.32 4.64 -13.72
C THR A 214 -16.13 6.14 -13.97
N ALA A 215 -15.11 6.51 -14.74
CA ALA A 215 -14.75 7.90 -15.03
C ALA A 215 -15.91 8.72 -15.63
N ASP A 216 -16.75 8.12 -16.48
CA ASP A 216 -17.93 8.77 -17.09
C ASP A 216 -19.02 9.14 -16.07
N ARG A 217 -19.04 8.49 -14.89
CA ARG A 217 -20.00 8.77 -13.82
C ARG A 217 -19.56 9.87 -12.87
N VAL A 218 -18.27 10.22 -12.88
CA VAL A 218 -17.67 11.19 -11.93
C VAL A 218 -18.35 12.55 -12.00
N GLY A 219 -18.62 13.07 -13.20
CA GLY A 219 -19.20 14.40 -13.38
C GLY A 219 -20.50 14.61 -12.60
N ARG A 220 -21.34 13.58 -12.59
CA ARG A 220 -22.61 13.59 -11.86
C ARG A 220 -22.42 13.30 -10.37
N LEU A 221 -21.48 12.42 -9.99
CA LEU A 221 -21.12 12.25 -8.57
C LEU A 221 -20.73 13.58 -7.94
N VAL A 222 -19.84 14.34 -8.60
CA VAL A 222 -19.36 15.63 -8.10
C VAL A 222 -20.50 16.64 -8.05
N ALA A 223 -21.28 16.78 -9.13
CA ALA A 223 -22.36 17.74 -9.21
C ALA A 223 -23.51 17.46 -8.22
N ASP A 224 -24.05 16.25 -8.24
CA ASP A 224 -25.24 15.91 -7.46
C ASP A 224 -24.90 15.67 -6.00
N HIS A 225 -23.83 14.92 -5.73
CA HIS A 225 -23.53 14.47 -4.38
C HIS A 225 -22.51 15.37 -3.69
N LEU A 226 -21.30 15.52 -4.23
CA LEU A 226 -20.23 16.22 -3.52
C LEU A 226 -20.52 17.71 -3.37
N CYS A 227 -21.09 18.35 -4.38
CA CYS A 227 -21.55 19.74 -4.33
C CYS A 227 -23.00 19.85 -3.86
N GLY A 228 -23.90 19.05 -4.46
CA GLY A 228 -25.35 19.20 -4.27
C GLY A 228 -25.92 18.51 -3.03
N GLY A 229 -25.12 17.71 -2.32
CA GLY A 229 -25.52 16.99 -1.11
C GLY A 229 -26.55 15.88 -1.32
N ARG A 230 -26.79 15.46 -2.57
CA ARG A 230 -27.77 14.43 -2.92
C ARG A 230 -27.04 13.19 -3.46
N PRO A 231 -26.97 12.08 -2.71
CA PRO A 231 -26.41 10.83 -3.21
C PRO A 231 -27.10 10.36 -4.50
N VAL A 232 -26.33 9.83 -5.45
CA VAL A 232 -26.88 9.25 -6.68
C VAL A 232 -27.39 7.84 -6.39
N THR A 233 -28.65 7.75 -5.98
CA THR A 233 -29.24 6.54 -5.37
C THR A 233 -29.17 5.28 -6.23
N GLU A 234 -29.29 5.41 -7.55
CA GLU A 234 -29.24 4.29 -8.50
C GLU A 234 -27.85 3.67 -8.68
N TRP A 235 -26.81 4.34 -8.17
CA TRP A 235 -25.42 3.84 -8.20
C TRP A 235 -24.97 3.31 -6.84
N LEU A 236 -25.84 3.36 -5.83
CA LEU A 236 -25.51 2.83 -4.52
C LEU A 236 -25.46 1.29 -4.59
N GLY A 237 -24.37 0.74 -4.08
CA GLY A 237 -24.09 -0.68 -4.07
C GLY A 237 -25.00 -1.47 -3.14
N GLU A 238 -25.20 -2.74 -3.46
CA GLU A 238 -25.93 -3.67 -2.60
C GLU A 238 -25.23 -3.86 -1.25
N ARG A 239 -26.02 -3.90 -0.17
CA ARG A 239 -25.55 -4.09 1.20
C ARG A 239 -26.21 -5.33 1.80
N THR A 240 -25.50 -6.02 2.69
CA THR A 240 -26.01 -7.17 3.44
C THR A 240 -26.99 -6.78 4.57
N GLY A 241 -27.29 -5.49 4.73
CA GLY A 241 -28.26 -4.97 5.68
C GLY A 241 -28.23 -3.44 5.78
N THR A 242 -29.19 -2.88 6.50
CA THR A 242 -29.26 -1.45 6.78
C THR A 242 -28.16 -1.05 7.78
N PRO A 243 -27.38 0.02 7.52
CA PRO A 243 -26.43 0.52 8.49
C PRO A 243 -27.12 0.88 9.82
N GLY A 244 -26.70 0.24 10.91
CA GLY A 244 -27.11 0.60 12.27
C GLY A 244 -26.11 1.58 12.91
N PRO A 245 -26.45 2.17 14.07
CA PRO A 245 -25.48 2.96 14.84
C PRO A 245 -24.27 2.10 15.23
N PRO A 246 -23.09 2.71 15.45
CA PRO A 246 -21.92 2.00 15.96
C PRO A 246 -22.27 1.21 17.22
N ARG A 247 -21.94 -0.08 17.23
CA ARG A 247 -22.18 -0.93 18.41
C ARG A 247 -21.09 -0.64 19.45
N THR A 248 -21.50 -0.37 20.69
CA THR A 248 -20.56 -0.33 21.81
C THR A 248 -20.31 -1.75 22.28
N PHE A 249 -19.05 -2.19 22.23
CA PHE A 249 -18.64 -3.47 22.80
C PHE A 249 -18.14 -3.21 24.23
N VAL A 250 -18.88 -3.66 25.23
CA VAL A 250 -18.36 -3.75 26.59
C VAL A 250 -17.54 -5.02 26.65
N THR A 251 -16.25 -4.91 26.97
CA THR A 251 -15.40 -6.08 27.25
C THR A 251 -16.06 -6.88 28.36
N ALA A 252 -16.36 -8.16 28.10
CA ALA A 252 -16.74 -9.07 29.18
C ALA A 252 -15.62 -9.02 30.24
N GLY A 253 -15.98 -8.64 31.47
CA GLY A 253 -15.05 -8.65 32.59
C GLY A 253 -14.31 -9.98 32.66
N ASN A 254 -13.02 -9.90 32.99
CA ASN A 254 -12.15 -11.05 33.13
C ASN A 254 -12.84 -12.04 34.09
N ARG A 255 -13.13 -13.26 33.65
CA ARG A 255 -13.93 -14.24 34.39
C ARG A 255 -13.16 -14.89 35.57
N ASN A 256 -12.16 -14.18 36.10
CA ASN A 256 -11.20 -14.68 37.09
C ASN A 256 -11.09 -13.82 38.36
N ASP A 257 -11.86 -12.74 38.51
CA ASP A 257 -11.94 -12.01 39.77
C ASP A 257 -13.15 -12.51 40.57
N ASP A 258 -13.05 -13.74 41.08
CA ASP A 258 -13.87 -14.20 42.21
C ASP A 258 -12.93 -14.61 43.36
N PRO A 259 -12.65 -13.70 44.31
CA PRO A 259 -11.93 -14.05 45.52
C PRO A 259 -12.93 -14.21 46.68
N ALA A 260 -13.80 -15.23 46.66
CA ALA A 260 -14.41 -15.83 47.87
C ALA A 260 -15.45 -16.91 47.52
N GLY A 261 -15.18 -18.16 47.90
CA GLY A 261 -16.18 -19.24 47.91
C GLY A 261 -15.57 -20.62 47.97
#